data_AF-A0A259DC34-F1
#
_entry.id   AF-A0A259DC34-F1
#
_cell.length_a   1.000
_cell.length_b   1.000
_cell.length_c   1.000
_cell.angle_alpha   90.00
_cell.angle_beta   90.00
_cell.angle_gamma   90.00
#
_symmetry.space_group_name_H-M   'P 1'
#
loop_
_entity.id
_entity.type
_entity.pdbx_description
1 polymer ?
#
loop_
_entity_poly.entity_id
_entity_poly.type
_entity_poly.pdbx_seq_one_letter_code
_entity_poly.pdbx_strand_id
1 'polypeptide(L)' 'KHKTSMLQDLEAGRSLEIDALLGSVIELGKITETPTPCLNTVFALTKYLDENVQASKGSLALPSVSGY' A
#
# COMPACT_ATOMS: atom_id res chain seq x y z
N LYS A 1 10.36 13.00 11.78
CA LYS A 1 10.40 11.80 10.89
C LYS A 1 9.31 11.97 9.85
N HIS A 2 9.62 12.01 8.55
CA HIS A 2 8.61 12.18 7.51
C HIS A 2 7.91 10.84 7.23
N LYS A 3 6.57 10.83 7.16
CA LYS A 3 5.74 9.67 6.77
C LYS A 3 5.21 9.90 5.36
N THR A 4 5.17 8.85 4.54
CA THR A 4 4.51 8.92 3.23
C THR A 4 3.02 9.19 3.39
N SER A 5 2.37 9.81 2.40
CA SER A 5 0.92 10.11 2.46
C SER A 5 0.10 8.86 2.74
N MET A 6 0.36 7.78 1.98
CA MET A 6 -0.33 6.50 2.15
C MET A 6 -0.22 5.92 3.57
N LEU A 7 0.93 6.08 4.25
CA LEU A 7 1.06 5.62 5.63
C LEU A 7 0.17 6.43 6.57
N GLN A 8 0.06 7.75 6.34
CA GLN A 8 -0.82 8.61 7.13
C GLN A 8 -2.29 8.29 6.89
N ASP A 9 -2.66 7.93 5.65
CA ASP A 9 -4.01 7.48 5.31
C ASP A 9 -4.39 6.20 6.06
N LEU A 10 -3.49 5.22 6.09
CA LEU A 10 -3.70 3.96 6.80
C LEU A 10 -3.81 4.14 8.33
N GLU A 11 -2.99 5.02 8.92
CA GLU A 11 -3.07 5.38 10.34
C GLU A 11 -4.36 6.14 10.69
N ALA A 12 -4.96 6.81 9.70
CA ALA A 12 -6.26 7.48 9.84
C ALA A 12 -7.45 6.58 9.46
N GLY A 13 -7.21 5.31 9.09
CA GLY A 13 -8.24 4.36 8.65
C GLY A 13 -8.86 4.68 7.29
N ARG A 14 -8.21 5.54 6.48
CA ARG A 14 -8.66 5.85 5.12
C ARG A 14 -8.20 4.76 4.15
N SER A 15 -9.01 4.47 3.13
CA SER A 15 -8.65 3.52 2.07
C SER A 15 -7.48 4.05 1.24
N LEU A 16 -6.66 3.13 0.73
CA LEU A 16 -5.45 3.44 0.00
C LEU A 16 -5.69 3.56 -1.51
N GLU A 17 -5.09 4.57 -2.15
CA GLU A 17 -5.13 4.74 -3.61
C GLU A 17 -4.10 3.87 -4.35
N ILE A 18 -3.98 2.59 -3.97
CA ILE A 18 -2.92 1.69 -4.49
C ILE A 18 -3.11 1.32 -5.97
N ASP A 19 -4.36 1.26 -6.43
CA ASP A 19 -4.71 0.92 -7.81
C ASP A 19 -4.18 1.98 -8.79
N ALA A 20 -4.29 3.27 -8.45
CA ALA A 20 -3.82 4.36 -9.31
C ALA A 20 -2.28 4.43 -9.39
N LEU A 21 -1.59 4.10 -8.29
CA LEU A 21 -0.13 4.22 -8.19
C LEU A 21 0.60 2.99 -8.75
N LEU A 22 0.38 1.82 -8.15
CA LEU A 22 1.09 0.59 -8.56
C LEU A 22 0.34 -0.15 -9.66
N GLY A 23 -0.99 -0.17 -9.62
CA GLY A 23 -1.81 -0.86 -10.63
C GLY A 23 -1.53 -0.34 -12.05
N SER A 24 -1.47 0.99 -12.22
CA SER A 24 -1.13 1.63 -13.50
C SER A 24 0.24 1.21 -14.04
N VAL A 25 1.26 1.13 -13.19
CA VAL A 25 2.63 0.76 -13.61
C VAL A 25 2.72 -0.74 -13.94
N ILE A 26 2.02 -1.59 -13.18
CA ILE A 26 1.89 -3.02 -13.47
C ILE A 26 1.21 -3.22 -14.83
N GLU A 27 0.14 -2.48 -15.11
CA GLU A 27 -0.58 -2.52 -16.38
C GLU A 27 0.33 -2.09 -17.55
N LEU A 28 1.08 -1.01 -17.38
CA LEU A 28 2.09 -0.58 -18.35
C LEU A 28 3.15 -1.68 -18.59
N GLY A 29 3.63 -2.35 -17.54
CA GLY A 29 4.56 -3.47 -17.67
C GLY A 29 4.00 -4.61 -18.52
N LYS A 30 2.70 -4.91 -18.44
CA LYS A 30 2.06 -5.90 -19.32
C LYS A 30 2.05 -5.44 -20.77
N ILE A 31 1.71 -4.17 -21.02
CA ILE A 31 1.64 -3.58 -22.37
C ILE A 31 3.03 -3.58 -23.03
N THR A 32 4.09 -3.28 -22.27
CA THR A 32 5.46 -3.20 -22.78
C THR A 32 6.23 -4.51 -22.64
N GLU A 33 5.56 -5.61 -22.32
CA GLU A 33 6.18 -6.93 -22.09
C GLU A 33 7.34 -6.88 -21.09
N THR A 34 7.29 -5.96 -20.13
CA THR A 34 8.30 -5.74 -19.10
C THR A 34 7.83 -6.37 -17.79
N PRO A 35 8.47 -7.45 -17.29
CA PRO A 35 8.06 -8.09 -16.05
C PRO A 35 8.19 -7.15 -14.84
N THR A 36 7.16 -7.10 -14.01
CA THR A 36 7.09 -6.27 -12.79
C THR A 36 6.87 -7.10 -11.50
N PRO A 37 7.60 -8.22 -11.28
CA PRO A 37 7.30 -9.16 -10.20
C PRO A 37 7.31 -8.53 -8.80
N CYS A 38 8.27 -7.63 -8.53
CA CYS A 38 8.33 -6.94 -7.24
C CYS A 38 7.11 -6.03 -7.02
N LEU A 39 6.66 -5.32 -8.06
CA LEU A 39 5.48 -4.46 -7.96
C LEU A 39 4.22 -5.28 -7.74
N ASN A 40 4.08 -6.43 -8.39
CA ASN A 40 2.94 -7.34 -8.19
C ASN A 40 2.86 -7.80 -6.73
N THR A 41 3.98 -8.20 -6.14
CA THR A 41 4.04 -8.62 -4.74
C THR A 41 3.65 -7.48 -3.80
N VAL A 42 4.26 -6.29 -3.96
CA VAL A 42 3.97 -5.13 -3.11
C VAL A 42 2.50 -4.69 -3.26
N PHE A 43 1.99 -4.68 -4.48
CA PHE A 43 0.59 -4.35 -4.78
C PHE A 43 -0.37 -5.31 -4.06
N ALA A 44 -0.16 -6.62 -4.19
CA ALA A 44 -1.00 -7.63 -3.56
C ALA A 44 -0.99 -7.53 -2.02
N LEU A 45 0.20 -7.40 -1.42
CA LEU A 45 0.32 -7.26 0.04
C LEU A 45 -0.31 -5.97 0.56
N THR A 46 -0.13 -4.86 -0.16
CA THR A 46 -0.68 -3.55 0.24
C THR A 46 -2.20 -3.54 0.12
N LYS A 47 -2.74 -4.14 -0.96
CA LYS A 47 -4.18 -4.28 -1.16
C LYS A 47 -4.81 -5.16 -0.08
N TYR A 48 -4.19 -6.30 0.22
CA TYR A 48 -4.64 -7.17 1.30
C TYR A 48 -4.62 -6.46 2.66
N LEU A 49 -3.59 -5.65 2.94
CA LEU A 49 -3.54 -4.83 4.15
C LEU A 49 -4.70 -3.82 4.23
N ASP A 50 -4.96 -3.08 3.15
CA ASP A 50 -6.08 -2.12 3.11
C ASP A 50 -7.41 -2.84 3.35
N GLU A 51 -7.68 -3.95 2.66
CA GLU A 51 -8.88 -4.75 2.84
C GLU A 51 -9.10 -5.16 4.31
N ASN A 52 -8.05 -5.59 5.01
CA ASN A 52 -8.12 -5.96 6.43
C ASN A 52 -8.40 -4.76 7.34
N VAL A 53 -7.77 -3.61 7.06
CA VAL A 53 -8.00 -2.37 7.83
C VAL A 53 -9.42 -1.85 7.62
N GLN A 54 -9.91 -1.84 6.38
CA GLN A 54 -11.27 -1.43 6.05
C GLN A 54 -12.31 -2.39 6.64
N ALA A 55 -12.10 -3.70 6.55
CA ALA A 55 -13.00 -4.71 7.11
C ALA A 55 -13.14 -4.60 8.63
N SER A 56 -12.06 -4.25 9.33
CA SER A 56 -12.07 -4.02 10.78
C SER A 56 -12.60 -2.64 11.19
N LYS A 57 -12.88 -1.74 10.23
CA LYS A 57 -13.10 -0.29 10.48
C LYS A 57 -12.03 0.30 11.39
N GLY A 58 -10.81 -0.23 11.27
CA GLY A 58 -9.70 0.05 12.16
C GLY A 58 -8.73 1.05 11.55
N SER A 59 -7.61 1.24 12.23
CA SER A 59 -6.45 1.93 11.68
C SER A 59 -5.18 1.18 12.05
N LEU A 60 -4.12 1.40 11.28
CA LEU A 60 -2.82 0.81 11.61
C LEU A 60 -2.18 1.57 12.78
N ALA A 61 -1.93 0.88 13.88
CA ALA A 61 -1.10 1.37 14.97
C ALA A 61 0.29 0.74 14.86
N LEU A 62 1.26 1.48 14.35
CA LEU A 62 2.64 1.04 14.38
C LEU A 62 3.18 1.14 15.82
N PRO A 63 3.88 0.12 16.33
CA PRO A 63 4.53 0.22 17.63
C PRO A 63 5.51 1.41 17.61
N SER A 64 5.51 2.22 18.66
CA SER A 64 6.51 3.27 18.80
C SER A 64 7.88 2.60 18.89
N VAL A 65 8.66 2.66 17.82
CA VAL A 65 10.05 2.21 17.86
C VAL A 65 10.82 3.25 18.66
N SER A 66 10.92 3.02 19.97
CA SER A 66 11.79 3.78 20.85
C SER A 66 13.21 3.24 20.64
N GLY A 67 14.01 3.97 19.85
CA GLY A 67 15.43 3.66 19.64
C GLY A 67 15.78 3.36 18.18
N TYR A 68 16.38 4.34 17.50
CA TYR A 68 17.81 4.40 17.17
C TYR A 68 18.24 5.86 17.24
#